data_AF-A0A1G7TA61-F1
#
_entry.id   AF-A0A1G7TA61-F1
#
_cell.length_a   1.000
_cell.length_b   1.000
_cell.length_c   1.000
_cell.angle_alpha   90.00
_cell.angle_beta   90.00
_cell.angle_gamma   90.00
#
_symmetry.space_group_name_H-M   'P 1'
#
loop_
_entity.id
_entity.type
_entity.pdbx_description
1 polymer ?
#
loop_
_entity_poly.entity_id
_entity_poly.type
_entity_poly.pdbx_seq_one_letter_code
_entity_poly.pdbx_strand_id
1 'polypeptide(L)'
;MAFRLRSQLSENQIESDVASYLGCITPIWSARFRLISVNEQLTGADKLFNRFLPIYMQFKVSQGLKPERSFTDRIVRTPLTRIIQYREENNLSGNPILYFQLRRQARMATDFQHNILFKLNQPPDQFSLYIAPLTLNDSEYYKLMHPKWYMRLSPFDPFLHRELAVHDAVIRKNILLGNNPFLRHHISIPPHTLVDTHEHHYSYSQTGGDVAWHGGELRQGDFRLSTQMNRILNYFYNSSNIGFTAESFAEFIVKFRQENGMSEYTGRDNDARVDTIRNFAYQLLQQYGITLMLLGDIEG
;
A
#
# COMPACT_ATOMS: atom_id res chain seq x y z
N MET A 1 -30.84 -14.01 1.43
CA MET A 1 -29.39 -13.98 1.74
C MET A 1 -28.88 -12.56 1.59
N ALA A 2 -27.93 -12.10 2.41
CA ALA A 2 -27.40 -10.74 2.30
C ALA A 2 -26.53 -10.57 1.05
N PHE A 3 -26.84 -9.54 0.25
CA PHE A 3 -26.15 -9.15 -0.98
C PHE A 3 -24.70 -8.66 -0.74
N ARG A 4 -24.48 -8.01 0.41
CA ARG A 4 -23.18 -7.49 0.86
C ARG A 4 -22.61 -8.38 1.97
N LEU A 5 -21.35 -8.75 1.84
CA LEU A 5 -20.57 -9.44 2.85
C LEU A 5 -19.70 -8.41 3.58
N ARG A 6 -19.89 -8.31 4.90
CA ARG A 6 -19.07 -7.44 5.73
C ARG A 6 -17.74 -8.11 6.03
N SER A 7 -16.66 -7.33 6.00
CA SER A 7 -15.36 -7.78 6.51
C SER A 7 -15.40 -7.93 8.03
N GLN A 8 -14.60 -8.85 8.55
CA GLN A 8 -14.30 -8.95 9.97
C GLN A 8 -13.05 -8.13 10.36
N LEU A 9 -12.36 -7.52 9.39
CA LEU A 9 -11.13 -6.76 9.58
C LEU A 9 -11.41 -5.25 9.71
N SER A 10 -10.49 -4.53 10.34
CA SER A 10 -10.47 -3.05 10.40
C SER A 10 -9.24 -2.50 9.67
N GLU A 11 -9.31 -1.25 9.17
CA GLU A 11 -8.17 -0.63 8.46
C GLU A 11 -6.95 -0.51 9.37
N ASN A 12 -7.15 -0.12 10.63
CA ASN A 12 -6.07 -0.01 11.64
C ASN A 12 -5.39 -1.36 11.91
N GLN A 13 -6.16 -2.46 11.95
CA GLN A 13 -5.60 -3.80 12.13
C GLN A 13 -4.70 -4.17 10.94
N ILE A 14 -5.20 -3.97 9.71
CA ILE A 14 -4.44 -4.27 8.48
C ILE A 14 -3.16 -3.44 8.41
N GLU A 15 -3.24 -2.15 8.76
CA GLU A 15 -2.07 -1.27 8.83
C GLU A 15 -1.03 -1.79 9.81
N SER A 16 -1.43 -2.06 11.05
CA SER A 16 -0.56 -2.58 12.10
C SER A 16 0.09 -3.91 11.69
N ASP A 17 -0.67 -4.79 11.05
CA ASP A 17 -0.23 -6.13 10.66
C ASP A 17 0.73 -6.11 9.48
N VAL A 18 0.45 -5.30 8.44
CA VAL A 18 1.37 -5.10 7.32
C VAL A 18 2.66 -4.43 7.79
N ALA A 19 2.56 -3.37 8.61
CA ALA A 19 3.72 -2.69 9.16
C ALA A 19 4.58 -3.63 10.03
N SER A 20 3.94 -4.39 10.93
CA SER A 20 4.62 -5.37 11.78
C SER A 20 5.28 -6.47 10.96
N TYR A 21 4.61 -6.95 9.91
CA TYR A 21 5.15 -7.99 9.04
C TYR A 21 6.37 -7.50 8.26
N LEU A 22 6.29 -6.30 7.67
CA LEU A 22 7.43 -5.66 6.98
C LEU A 22 8.60 -5.43 7.95
N GLY A 23 8.32 -5.03 9.20
CA GLY A 23 9.32 -4.97 10.27
C GLY A 23 9.99 -6.32 10.56
N CYS A 24 9.18 -7.38 10.66
CA CYS A 24 9.58 -8.73 11.04
C CYS A 24 10.41 -9.46 9.98
N ILE A 25 10.14 -9.26 8.69
CA ILE A 25 10.88 -9.92 7.60
C ILE A 25 12.28 -9.34 7.38
N THR A 26 12.68 -8.32 8.14
CA THR A 26 14.04 -7.79 8.05
C THR A 26 15.01 -8.63 8.87
N PRO A 27 16.12 -9.12 8.28
CA PRO A 27 17.14 -9.88 9.02
C PRO A 27 17.60 -9.19 10.31
N ILE A 28 17.95 -10.00 11.32
CA ILE A 28 18.49 -9.52 12.61
C ILE A 28 19.78 -8.70 12.41
N TRP A 29 20.53 -9.03 11.35
CA TRP A 29 21.84 -8.46 10.96
C TRP A 29 21.79 -7.50 9.77
N SER A 30 20.67 -7.42 9.04
CA SER A 30 20.48 -6.33 8.09
C SER A 30 19.92 -5.13 8.84
N ALA A 31 20.02 -3.95 8.25
CA ALA A 31 19.36 -2.80 8.81
C ALA A 31 17.85 -3.06 8.82
N ARG A 32 17.35 -3.46 9.99
CA ARG A 32 15.94 -3.74 10.23
C ARG A 32 15.08 -2.62 9.63
N PHE A 33 13.91 -2.93 9.08
CA PHE A 33 12.80 -1.99 8.99
C PHE A 33 12.49 -1.60 10.44
N ARG A 34 13.26 -0.66 10.96
CA ARG A 34 13.03 -0.02 12.24
C ARG A 34 12.08 1.12 11.92
N LEU A 35 10.94 1.13 12.61
CA LEU A 35 10.40 2.39 13.10
C LEU A 35 11.49 2.98 14.02
N ILE A 36 12.45 3.70 13.45
CA ILE A 36 13.52 4.33 14.24
C ILE A 36 12.87 5.55 14.91
N SER A 37 12.55 5.44 16.20
CA SER A 37 12.59 6.64 17.05
C SER A 37 14.06 7.02 17.17
N VAL A 38 14.55 7.86 16.26
CA VAL A 38 15.95 8.29 16.22
C VAL A 38 16.21 9.05 17.52
N ASN A 39 17.17 8.58 18.32
CA ASN A 39 17.71 9.37 19.41
C ASN A 39 18.71 10.37 18.80
N GLU A 40 18.19 11.54 18.45
CA GLU A 40 18.84 12.61 17.68
C GLU A 40 20.19 13.06 18.26
N GLN A 41 20.43 12.88 19.57
CA GLN A 41 21.67 13.32 20.24
C GLN A 41 22.90 12.46 19.96
N LEU A 42 22.75 11.21 19.49
CA LEU A 42 23.89 10.28 19.36
C LEU A 42 24.42 10.13 17.93
N THR A 43 23.58 10.31 16.90
CA THR A 43 23.94 9.88 15.54
C THR A 43 24.09 11.01 14.52
N GLY A 44 23.47 12.19 14.74
CA GLY A 44 23.32 13.20 13.69
C GLY A 44 22.51 12.62 12.52
N ALA A 45 21.22 12.93 12.44
CA ALA A 45 20.29 12.26 11.53
C ALA A 45 20.69 12.35 10.04
N ASP A 46 21.55 13.31 9.69
CA ASP A 46 22.09 13.54 8.35
C ASP A 46 22.99 12.42 7.78
N LYS A 47 23.48 11.48 8.60
CA LYS A 47 24.46 10.47 8.14
C LYS A 47 23.90 9.10 7.75
N LEU A 48 22.62 8.81 7.98
CA LEU A 48 22.12 7.43 7.89
C LEU A 48 21.49 7.05 6.53
N PHE A 49 21.03 8.01 5.73
CA PHE A 49 20.40 7.72 4.43
C PHE A 49 20.83 8.75 3.38
N ASN A 50 21.73 8.35 2.48
CA ASN A 50 22.12 9.18 1.34
C ASN A 50 20.99 9.26 0.28
N ARG A 51 20.12 8.24 0.27
CA ARG A 51 19.07 8.07 -0.72
C ARG A 51 17.93 7.25 -0.16
N PHE A 52 16.69 7.69 -0.39
CA PHE A 52 15.51 6.92 -0.04
C PHE A 52 14.35 7.15 -1.01
N LEU A 53 13.40 6.22 -1.02
CA LEU A 53 12.22 6.22 -1.87
C LEU A 53 10.97 6.22 -0.98
N PRO A 54 10.14 7.28 -1.05
CA PRO A 54 8.90 7.36 -0.28
C PRO A 54 7.80 6.50 -0.91
N ILE A 55 7.18 5.69 -0.07
CA ILE A 55 6.05 4.82 -0.40
C ILE A 55 4.88 5.21 0.50
N TYR A 56 3.87 5.84 -0.10
CA TYR A 56 2.65 6.27 0.57
C TYR A 56 1.61 5.16 0.51
N MET A 57 1.13 4.72 1.67
CA MET A 57 0.20 3.62 1.78
C MET A 57 -1.10 4.08 2.41
N GLN A 58 -2.22 3.68 1.81
CA GLN A 58 -3.53 3.89 2.38
C GLN A 58 -4.25 2.55 2.53
N PHE A 59 -4.45 2.15 3.78
CA PHE A 59 -5.09 0.88 4.10
C PHE A 59 -6.60 0.96 3.95
N LYS A 60 -7.18 -0.12 3.42
CA LYS A 60 -8.59 -0.25 3.12
C LYS A 60 -9.12 -1.61 3.55
N VAL A 61 -10.36 -1.62 4.04
CA VAL A 61 -11.08 -2.87 4.31
C VAL A 61 -11.77 -3.35 3.03
N SER A 62 -11.47 -4.58 2.62
CA SER A 62 -12.22 -5.27 1.58
C SER A 62 -13.59 -5.68 2.08
N GLN A 63 -14.62 -5.36 1.30
CA GLN A 63 -15.98 -5.86 1.46
C GLN A 63 -16.29 -6.83 0.32
N GLY A 64 -17.19 -7.78 0.56
CA GLY A 64 -17.60 -8.74 -0.45
C GLY A 64 -18.95 -8.40 -1.06
N LEU A 65 -19.09 -8.72 -2.33
CA LEU A 65 -20.31 -8.58 -3.10
C LEU A 65 -20.59 -9.91 -3.80
N LYS A 66 -21.78 -10.46 -3.63
CA LYS A 66 -22.17 -11.67 -4.36
C LYS A 66 -22.56 -11.28 -5.79
N PRO A 67 -22.02 -11.95 -6.82
CA PRO A 67 -22.41 -11.68 -8.21
C PRO A 67 -23.87 -12.06 -8.48
N GLU A 68 -24.41 -13.03 -7.74
CA GLU A 68 -25.81 -13.43 -7.77
C GLU A 68 -26.73 -12.29 -7.27
N ARG A 69 -27.32 -11.56 -8.23
CA ARG A 69 -28.28 -10.48 -7.95
C ARG A 69 -29.69 -11.03 -7.74
N SER A 70 -30.37 -10.60 -6.68
CA SER A 70 -31.81 -10.82 -6.55
C SER A 70 -32.59 -10.00 -7.58
N PHE A 71 -33.84 -10.36 -7.85
CA PHE A 71 -34.68 -9.64 -8.82
C PHE A 71 -34.83 -8.14 -8.48
N THR A 72 -34.96 -7.82 -7.19
CA THR A 72 -35.02 -6.43 -6.70
C THR A 72 -33.72 -5.67 -6.92
N ASP A 73 -32.56 -6.32 -6.75
CA ASP A 73 -31.24 -5.70 -6.98
C ASP A 73 -30.98 -5.42 -8.47
N ARG A 74 -31.66 -6.13 -9.38
CA ARG A 74 -31.58 -5.85 -10.83
C ARG A 74 -32.37 -4.59 -11.21
N ILE A 75 -33.40 -4.24 -10.44
CA ILE A 75 -34.27 -3.09 -10.69
C ILE A 75 -33.69 -1.82 -10.06
N VAL A 76 -33.09 -1.93 -8.86
CA VAL A 76 -32.52 -0.77 -8.16
C VAL A 76 -31.08 -0.51 -8.62
N ARG A 77 -30.85 0.57 -9.37
CA ARG A 77 -29.52 1.01 -9.83
C ARG A 77 -28.70 1.67 -8.71
N THR A 78 -28.20 0.89 -7.77
CA THR A 78 -27.25 1.34 -6.75
C THR A 78 -25.80 1.41 -7.30
N PRO A 79 -24.88 2.15 -6.65
CA PRO A 79 -23.45 2.10 -6.99
C PRO A 79 -22.88 0.67 -6.97
N LEU A 80 -23.32 -0.17 -6.03
CA LEU A 80 -22.88 -1.56 -5.90
C LEU A 80 -23.36 -2.45 -7.06
N THR A 81 -24.59 -2.25 -7.54
CA THR A 81 -25.09 -3.00 -8.69
C THR A 81 -24.37 -2.62 -9.98
N ARG A 82 -23.86 -1.38 -10.07
CA ARG A 82 -22.96 -0.96 -11.17
C ARG A 82 -21.62 -1.69 -11.12
N ILE A 83 -21.12 -2.07 -9.94
CA ILE A 83 -19.94 -2.94 -9.77
C ILE A 83 -20.13 -4.27 -10.45
N ILE A 84 -21.22 -4.96 -10.13
CA ILE A 84 -21.48 -6.27 -10.69
C ILE A 84 -21.67 -6.16 -12.19
N GLN A 85 -22.47 -5.20 -12.65
CA GLN A 85 -22.73 -4.99 -14.07
C GLN A 85 -21.44 -4.72 -14.85
N TYR A 86 -20.61 -3.78 -14.39
CA TYR A 86 -19.36 -3.46 -15.06
C TYR A 86 -18.41 -4.67 -15.13
N ARG A 87 -18.31 -5.45 -14.05
CA ARG A 87 -17.46 -6.65 -14.04
C ARG A 87 -17.99 -7.74 -14.97
N GLU A 88 -19.30 -7.95 -15.02
CA GLU A 88 -19.92 -8.89 -15.97
C GLU A 88 -19.70 -8.46 -17.42
N GLU A 89 -19.93 -7.19 -17.75
CA GLU A 89 -19.72 -6.63 -19.10
C GLU A 89 -18.26 -6.75 -19.57
N ASN A 90 -17.31 -6.72 -18.63
CA ASN A 90 -15.87 -6.83 -18.91
C ASN A 90 -15.30 -8.23 -18.67
N ASN A 91 -16.14 -9.26 -18.47
CA ASN A 91 -15.73 -10.64 -18.20
C ASN A 91 -14.75 -10.79 -17.03
N LEU A 92 -14.88 -9.96 -16.00
CA LEU A 92 -14.02 -9.98 -14.82
C LEU A 92 -14.54 -10.99 -13.80
N SER A 93 -13.69 -11.94 -13.42
CA SER A 93 -14.05 -13.01 -12.49
C SER A 93 -14.11 -12.54 -11.03
N GLY A 94 -14.82 -13.28 -10.18
CA GLY A 94 -14.83 -13.06 -8.73
C GLY A 94 -16.11 -13.56 -8.06
N ASN A 95 -15.95 -14.44 -7.07
CA ASN A 95 -17.06 -14.83 -6.19
C ASN A 95 -16.53 -15.17 -4.77
N PRO A 96 -16.68 -14.28 -3.78
CA PRO A 96 -17.26 -12.94 -3.91
C PRO A 96 -16.38 -11.97 -4.72
N ILE A 97 -17.00 -10.95 -5.30
CA ILE A 97 -16.31 -9.76 -5.79
C ILE A 97 -15.87 -8.97 -4.55
N LEU A 98 -14.58 -8.66 -4.43
CA LEU A 98 -14.10 -7.79 -3.37
C LEU A 98 -14.13 -6.34 -3.84
N TYR A 99 -14.39 -5.41 -2.92
CA TYR A 99 -14.36 -3.99 -3.23
C TYR A 99 -14.10 -3.14 -1.98
N PHE A 100 -13.64 -1.91 -2.20
CA PHE A 100 -13.67 -0.86 -1.18
C PHE A 100 -14.10 0.47 -1.80
N GLN A 101 -14.74 1.31 -0.99
CA GLN A 101 -15.14 2.65 -1.37
C GLN A 101 -14.06 3.67 -0.98
N LEU A 102 -13.94 4.74 -1.76
CA LEU A 102 -13.20 5.92 -1.31
C LEU A 102 -13.86 6.54 -0.06
N ARG A 103 -13.04 7.07 0.85
CA ARG A 103 -13.59 7.79 2.02
C ARG A 103 -14.09 9.16 1.58
N ARG A 104 -15.11 9.64 2.28
CA ARG A 104 -15.57 11.04 2.20
C ARG A 104 -14.42 11.98 2.54
N GLN A 105 -14.38 13.14 1.89
CA GLN A 105 -13.48 14.22 2.28
C GLN A 105 -13.72 14.56 3.76
N ALA A 106 -12.64 14.64 4.53
CA ALA A 106 -12.73 15.05 5.93
C ALA A 106 -13.08 16.55 5.99
N ARG A 107 -13.83 16.96 7.03
CA ARG A 107 -14.32 18.35 7.15
C ARG A 107 -13.22 19.41 7.10
N MET A 108 -12.02 19.06 7.56
CA MET A 108 -10.86 19.96 7.61
C MET A 108 -9.82 19.66 6.52
N ALA A 109 -10.07 18.67 5.66
CA ALA A 109 -9.16 18.33 4.59
C ALA A 109 -9.40 19.24 3.39
N THR A 110 -8.33 19.71 2.76
CA THR A 110 -8.39 20.57 1.57
C THR A 110 -8.91 19.86 0.33
N ASP A 111 -8.72 18.54 0.26
CA ASP A 111 -9.06 17.72 -0.90
C ASP A 111 -9.44 16.30 -0.44
N PHE A 112 -9.97 15.48 -1.35
CA PHE A 112 -10.16 14.06 -1.11
C PHE A 112 -8.81 13.39 -0.83
N GLN A 113 -8.77 12.50 0.15
CA GLN A 113 -7.60 11.67 0.42
C GLN A 113 -7.09 10.92 -0.81
N HIS A 114 -8.00 10.56 -1.74
CA HIS A 114 -7.65 9.94 -3.00
C HIS A 114 -6.81 10.85 -3.89
N ASN A 115 -7.22 12.12 -4.00
CA ASN A 115 -6.54 13.11 -4.82
C ASN A 115 -5.16 13.45 -4.24
N ILE A 116 -5.03 13.54 -2.91
CA ILE A 116 -3.72 13.69 -2.26
C ILE A 116 -2.83 12.48 -2.57
N LEU A 117 -3.33 11.26 -2.37
CA LEU A 117 -2.58 10.03 -2.66
C LEU A 117 -2.19 9.92 -4.14
N PHE A 118 -3.08 10.33 -5.05
CA PHE A 118 -2.84 10.40 -6.50
C PHE A 118 -1.70 11.38 -6.84
N LYS A 119 -1.73 12.60 -6.29
CA LYS A 119 -0.69 13.60 -6.56
C LYS A 119 0.69 13.17 -6.03
N LEU A 120 0.71 12.44 -4.91
CA LEU A 120 1.93 11.85 -4.34
C LEU A 120 2.49 10.67 -5.16
N ASN A 121 1.68 10.06 -6.04
CA ASN A 121 2.10 8.93 -6.85
C ASN A 121 2.87 9.42 -8.09
N GLN A 122 4.18 9.54 -7.97
CA GLN A 122 5.08 9.94 -9.06
C GLN A 122 6.16 8.89 -9.33
N PRO A 123 5.82 7.70 -9.87
CA PRO A 123 6.82 6.71 -10.22
C PRO A 123 7.80 7.25 -11.28
N PRO A 124 9.08 6.90 -11.19
CA PRO A 124 9.64 5.91 -10.27
C PRO A 124 10.14 6.49 -8.94
N ASP A 125 10.09 7.80 -8.72
CA ASP A 125 10.70 8.42 -7.54
C ASP A 125 9.83 8.32 -6.28
N GLN A 126 8.52 8.25 -6.44
CA GLN A 126 7.55 8.15 -5.35
C GLN A 126 6.41 7.20 -5.73
N PHE A 127 5.99 6.35 -4.80
CA PHE A 127 4.90 5.41 -5.05
C PHE A 127 3.77 5.63 -4.06
N SER A 128 2.54 5.62 -4.54
CA SER A 128 1.36 5.58 -3.66
C SER A 128 0.50 4.37 -3.95
N LEU A 129 0.02 3.71 -2.91
CA LEU A 129 -0.68 2.44 -3.02
C LEU A 129 -1.86 2.38 -2.05
N TYR A 130 -3.02 1.95 -2.56
CA TYR A 130 -4.08 1.40 -1.72
C TYR A 130 -3.75 -0.03 -1.35
N ILE A 131 -3.82 -0.38 -0.07
CA ILE A 131 -3.57 -1.74 0.40
C ILE A 131 -4.86 -2.31 1.01
N ALA A 132 -5.34 -3.43 0.51
CA ALA A 132 -6.53 -4.10 1.04
C ALA A 132 -6.36 -5.64 1.06
N PRO A 133 -6.91 -6.35 2.05
CA PRO A 133 -6.79 -7.80 2.15
C PRO A 133 -7.63 -8.51 1.08
N LEU A 134 -7.18 -9.66 0.59
CA LEU A 134 -7.90 -10.49 -0.38
C LEU A 134 -8.84 -11.52 0.28
N THR A 135 -8.99 -11.45 1.61
CA THR A 135 -9.94 -12.23 2.39
C THR A 135 -10.87 -11.31 3.19
N LEU A 136 -12.06 -11.83 3.51
CA LEU A 136 -13.05 -11.21 4.38
C LEU A 136 -13.06 -11.83 5.78
N ASN A 137 -12.43 -12.99 5.95
CA ASN A 137 -12.46 -13.80 7.15
C ASN A 137 -11.22 -13.54 8.01
N ASP A 138 -11.44 -13.22 9.28
CA ASP A 138 -10.37 -12.94 10.23
C ASP A 138 -9.47 -14.15 10.48
N SER A 139 -10.02 -15.35 10.65
CA SER A 139 -9.27 -16.58 10.90
C SER A 139 -8.37 -16.97 9.71
N GLU A 140 -8.83 -16.73 8.48
CA GLU A 140 -8.03 -16.90 7.26
C GLU A 140 -6.90 -15.87 7.25
N TYR A 141 -7.20 -14.61 7.54
CA TYR A 141 -6.22 -13.54 7.64
C TYR A 141 -5.13 -13.83 8.69
N TYR A 142 -5.52 -14.25 9.90
CA TYR A 142 -4.60 -14.64 10.97
C TYR A 142 -3.73 -15.84 10.59
N LYS A 143 -4.28 -16.84 9.89
CA LYS A 143 -3.47 -17.98 9.40
C LYS A 143 -2.35 -17.53 8.45
N LEU A 144 -2.62 -16.50 7.64
CA LEU A 144 -1.66 -15.94 6.68
C LEU A 144 -0.57 -15.10 7.38
N MET A 145 -0.93 -14.38 8.44
CA MET A 145 -0.01 -13.63 9.32
C MET A 145 1.04 -14.51 9.99
N HIS A 146 0.69 -15.76 10.30
CA HIS A 146 1.55 -16.71 11.00
C HIS A 146 2.01 -17.84 10.09
N PRO A 147 2.84 -17.57 9.06
CA PRO A 147 3.42 -18.64 8.26
C PRO A 147 4.28 -19.51 9.17
N LYS A 148 4.25 -20.82 8.92
CA LYS A 148 4.94 -21.84 9.72
C LYS A 148 6.41 -21.43 9.93
N TRP A 149 6.95 -21.69 11.14
CA TRP A 149 8.27 -21.22 11.56
C TRP A 149 9.39 -21.54 10.56
N TYR A 150 9.33 -22.68 9.88
CA TYR A 150 10.33 -23.06 8.86
C TYR A 150 10.25 -22.24 7.56
N MET A 151 9.09 -21.62 7.24
CA MET A 151 9.00 -20.63 6.15
C MET A 151 9.70 -19.32 6.54
N ARG A 152 9.92 -19.09 7.84
CA ARG A 152 10.69 -17.96 8.41
C ARG A 152 12.19 -18.28 8.51
N LEU A 153 12.58 -19.55 8.38
CA LEU A 153 13.98 -19.99 8.36
C LEU A 153 14.59 -19.99 6.96
N SER A 154 13.85 -19.50 5.97
CA SER A 154 14.38 -19.24 4.64
C SER A 154 15.55 -18.27 4.76
N PRO A 155 16.80 -18.66 4.43
CA PRO A 155 18.01 -17.83 4.63
C PRO A 155 18.11 -16.66 3.64
N PHE A 156 17.01 -16.32 2.98
CA PHE A 156 16.92 -15.28 1.98
C PHE A 156 16.36 -14.05 2.66
N ASP A 157 17.24 -13.09 2.93
CA ASP A 157 16.81 -11.71 3.14
C ASP A 157 15.83 -11.38 2.00
N PRO A 158 14.61 -10.91 2.31
CA PRO A 158 13.66 -10.51 1.27
C PRO A 158 14.24 -9.45 0.33
N PHE A 159 15.33 -8.78 0.74
CA PHE A 159 16.00 -7.69 0.05
C PHE A 159 17.46 -8.02 -0.33
N LEU A 160 17.97 -9.26 -0.12
CA LEU A 160 19.30 -9.64 -0.63
C LEU A 160 19.27 -9.74 -2.15
N HIS A 161 19.91 -8.78 -2.79
CA HIS A 161 20.21 -8.79 -4.21
C HIS A 161 21.28 -9.84 -4.53
N ARG A 162 20.84 -11.09 -4.70
CA ARG A 162 21.50 -12.07 -5.56
C ARG A 162 20.43 -12.76 -6.38
N GLU A 163 20.72 -13.01 -7.66
CA GLU A 163 19.97 -13.96 -8.47
C GLU A 163 20.08 -15.35 -7.82
N LEU A 164 19.31 -15.61 -6.78
CA LEU A 164 19.24 -16.91 -6.14
C LEU A 164 17.85 -17.48 -6.37
N ALA A 165 17.72 -17.99 -7.59
CA ALA A 165 16.83 -19.09 -7.89
C ALA A 165 17.15 -20.26 -6.94
N VAL A 166 16.35 -20.44 -5.89
CA VAL A 166 16.36 -21.70 -5.14
C VAL A 166 15.53 -22.70 -5.91
N HIS A 167 16.20 -23.67 -6.54
CA HIS A 167 15.53 -24.79 -7.18
C HIS A 167 14.95 -25.72 -6.10
N ASP A 168 13.63 -25.77 -5.99
CA ASP A 168 12.94 -26.79 -5.22
C ASP A 168 13.04 -28.15 -5.92
N ALA A 169 13.67 -29.17 -5.31
CA ALA A 169 13.86 -30.48 -5.93
C ALA A 169 12.58 -31.32 -6.05
N VAL A 170 11.51 -30.98 -5.31
CA VAL A 170 10.21 -31.66 -5.35
C VAL A 170 9.30 -31.02 -6.42
N ILE A 171 9.36 -29.70 -6.60
CA ILE A 171 8.46 -28.93 -7.48
C ILE A 171 9.17 -28.38 -8.74
N ARG A 172 10.50 -28.47 -8.81
CA ARG A 172 11.40 -28.01 -9.89
C ARG A 172 11.27 -26.54 -10.30
N LYS A 173 11.10 -25.59 -9.37
CA LYS A 173 11.01 -24.15 -9.68
C LYS A 173 11.61 -23.21 -8.61
N ASN A 174 11.81 -21.95 -9.03
CA ASN A 174 12.44 -20.85 -8.29
C ASN A 174 11.42 -20.00 -7.53
N ILE A 175 11.74 -19.52 -6.32
CA ILE A 175 10.84 -18.72 -5.46
C ILE A 175 11.40 -17.31 -5.20
N LEU A 176 10.57 -16.27 -5.40
CA LEU A 176 10.87 -14.82 -5.28
C LEU A 176 10.06 -14.18 -4.13
N LEU A 177 10.37 -12.93 -3.71
CA LEU A 177 9.55 -12.13 -2.75
C LEU A 177 8.07 -12.06 -3.13
N GLY A 178 7.79 -12.15 -4.44
CA GLY A 178 6.46 -12.33 -5.00
C GLY A 178 5.70 -13.56 -4.46
N ASN A 179 6.35 -14.53 -3.81
CA ASN A 179 5.74 -15.74 -3.25
C ASN A 179 5.40 -15.64 -1.77
N ASN A 180 5.65 -14.49 -1.11
CA ASN A 180 5.32 -14.30 0.29
C ASN A 180 3.80 -14.46 0.54
N PRO A 181 3.35 -15.47 1.31
CA PRO A 181 1.92 -15.76 1.45
C PRO A 181 1.13 -14.60 2.03
N PHE A 182 1.64 -13.92 3.06
CA PHE A 182 0.93 -12.82 3.70
C PHE A 182 0.79 -11.62 2.76
N LEU A 183 1.89 -11.18 2.15
CA LEU A 183 1.88 -10.04 1.21
C LEU A 183 1.14 -10.36 -0.11
N ARG A 184 1.04 -11.64 -0.51
CA ARG A 184 0.23 -12.05 -1.67
C ARG A 184 -1.27 -11.97 -1.41
N HIS A 185 -1.70 -12.06 -0.16
CA HIS A 185 -3.11 -11.93 0.22
C HIS A 185 -3.51 -10.49 0.50
N HIS A 186 -2.74 -9.53 -0.02
CA HIS A 186 -3.10 -8.12 -0.08
C HIS A 186 -3.05 -7.66 -1.52
N ILE A 187 -4.06 -6.93 -1.95
CA ILE A 187 -4.00 -6.15 -3.18
C ILE A 187 -3.40 -4.78 -2.88
N SER A 188 -2.70 -4.25 -3.86
CA SER A 188 -1.94 -3.01 -3.83
C SER A 188 -2.23 -2.24 -5.13
N ILE A 189 -3.15 -1.28 -5.06
CA ILE A 189 -3.67 -0.58 -6.24
C ILE A 189 -3.15 0.86 -6.23
N PRO A 190 -2.35 1.29 -7.23
CA PRO A 190 -1.98 2.69 -7.36
C PRO A 190 -3.20 3.56 -7.68
N PRO A 191 -3.32 4.77 -7.08
CA PRO A 191 -4.29 5.76 -7.54
C PRO A 191 -3.97 6.17 -8.98
N HIS A 192 -4.98 6.46 -9.80
CA HIS A 192 -4.78 6.65 -11.24
C HIS A 192 -5.58 7.81 -11.86
N THR A 193 -6.57 8.38 -11.18
CA THR A 193 -7.31 9.54 -11.69
C THR A 193 -7.76 10.43 -10.54
N LEU A 194 -8.10 11.68 -10.82
CA LEU A 194 -8.71 12.55 -9.81
C LEU A 194 -10.20 12.22 -9.65
N VAL A 195 -10.72 12.45 -8.45
CA VAL A 195 -12.15 12.28 -8.15
C VAL A 195 -12.75 13.58 -7.64
N ASP A 196 -14.00 13.82 -8.00
CA ASP A 196 -14.85 14.90 -7.51
C ASP A 196 -15.87 14.40 -6.46
N THR A 197 -16.03 13.08 -6.34
CA THR A 197 -16.90 12.45 -5.34
C THR A 197 -16.20 11.34 -4.56
N HIS A 198 -16.83 10.90 -3.46
CA HIS A 198 -16.41 9.70 -2.73
C HIS A 198 -17.18 8.44 -3.17
N GLU A 199 -18.03 8.53 -4.19
CA GLU A 199 -18.88 7.42 -4.64
C GLU A 199 -18.14 6.42 -5.53
N HIS A 200 -16.85 6.64 -5.77
CA HIS A 200 -16.01 5.72 -6.52
C HIS A 200 -15.58 4.53 -5.67
N HIS A 201 -15.42 3.40 -6.36
CA HIS A 201 -15.07 2.12 -5.78
C HIS A 201 -13.97 1.46 -6.60
N TYR A 202 -13.03 0.82 -5.90
CA TYR A 202 -12.19 -0.20 -6.51
C TYR A 202 -12.85 -1.55 -6.28
N SER A 203 -12.90 -2.39 -7.32
CA SER A 203 -13.35 -3.77 -7.23
C SER A 203 -12.29 -4.72 -7.77
N TYR A 204 -12.18 -5.89 -7.18
CA TYR A 204 -11.15 -6.87 -7.51
C TYR A 204 -11.56 -8.30 -7.18
N SER A 205 -10.91 -9.25 -7.82
CA SER A 205 -11.04 -10.67 -7.49
C SER A 205 -10.24 -11.02 -6.24
N GLN A 206 -10.60 -12.11 -5.57
CA GLN A 206 -9.84 -12.66 -4.43
C GLN A 206 -8.42 -13.11 -4.81
N THR A 207 -8.12 -13.26 -6.11
CA THR A 207 -6.77 -13.60 -6.59
C THR A 207 -5.87 -12.38 -6.76
N GLY A 208 -6.42 -11.16 -6.69
CA GLY A 208 -5.69 -9.90 -6.85
C GLY A 208 -5.28 -9.57 -8.30
N GLY A 209 -5.80 -10.31 -9.29
CA GLY A 209 -5.46 -10.15 -10.71
C GLY A 209 -6.44 -9.30 -11.52
N ASP A 210 -7.72 -9.29 -11.14
CA ASP A 210 -8.80 -8.67 -11.95
C ASP A 210 -9.29 -7.38 -11.29
N VAL A 211 -8.59 -6.26 -11.52
CA VAL A 211 -8.92 -4.96 -10.92
C VAL A 211 -9.76 -4.11 -11.87
N ALA A 212 -10.87 -3.60 -11.35
CA ALA A 212 -11.73 -2.64 -12.02
C ALA A 212 -11.94 -1.41 -11.17
N TRP A 213 -11.85 -0.25 -11.82
CA TRP A 213 -12.21 1.02 -11.24
C TRP A 213 -13.59 1.45 -11.70
N HIS A 214 -14.43 1.89 -10.76
CA HIS A 214 -15.79 2.32 -11.05
C HIS A 214 -15.91 3.61 -11.88
N GLY A 215 -14.80 4.29 -12.17
CA GLY A 215 -14.74 5.35 -13.18
C GLY A 215 -14.63 4.85 -14.63
N GLY A 216 -14.65 3.52 -14.86
CA GLY A 216 -14.68 2.93 -16.20
C GLY A 216 -13.34 2.38 -16.69
N GLU A 217 -12.32 2.31 -15.84
CA GLU A 217 -11.00 1.85 -16.21
C GLU A 217 -10.72 0.42 -15.72
N LEU A 218 -10.33 -0.43 -16.67
CA LEU A 218 -9.90 -1.80 -16.42
C LEU A 218 -8.38 -1.83 -16.34
N ARG A 219 -7.83 -2.39 -15.25
CA ARG A 219 -6.38 -2.53 -15.09
C ARG A 219 -6.02 -4.01 -15.04
N GLN A 220 -5.30 -4.46 -16.07
CA GLN A 220 -4.74 -5.80 -16.12
C GLN A 220 -3.35 -5.81 -15.48
N GLY A 221 -3.08 -6.84 -14.68
CA GLY A 221 -1.78 -7.06 -14.08
C GLY A 221 -1.88 -7.76 -12.74
N ASP A 222 -0.71 -8.08 -12.17
CA ASP A 222 -0.63 -8.59 -10.81
C ASP A 222 -0.49 -7.42 -9.83
N PHE A 223 -1.61 -7.07 -9.18
CA PHE A 223 -1.68 -6.01 -8.19
C PHE A 223 -1.46 -6.51 -6.77
N ARG A 224 -0.99 -7.74 -6.55
CA ARG A 224 -0.68 -8.20 -5.20
C ARG A 224 0.47 -7.38 -4.60
N LEU A 225 0.38 -7.06 -3.31
CA LEU A 225 1.36 -6.25 -2.60
C LEU A 225 2.77 -6.84 -2.71
N SER A 226 2.92 -8.15 -2.57
CA SER A 226 4.20 -8.84 -2.81
C SER A 226 4.82 -8.52 -4.17
N THR A 227 4.03 -8.52 -5.24
CA THR A 227 4.50 -8.25 -6.61
C THR A 227 4.81 -6.77 -6.80
N GLN A 228 3.98 -5.87 -6.27
CA GLN A 228 4.21 -4.43 -6.35
C GLN A 228 5.46 -4.02 -5.56
N MET A 229 5.63 -4.53 -4.33
CA MET A 229 6.84 -4.29 -3.53
C MET A 229 8.07 -4.83 -4.24
N ASN A 230 8.03 -6.05 -4.80
CA ASN A 230 9.16 -6.58 -5.58
C ASN A 230 9.53 -5.65 -6.76
N ARG A 231 8.54 -5.07 -7.47
CA ARG A 231 8.82 -4.11 -8.55
C ARG A 231 9.47 -2.83 -8.01
N ILE A 232 8.96 -2.25 -6.93
CA ILE A 232 9.50 -1.03 -6.31
C ILE A 232 10.95 -1.26 -5.86
N LEU A 233 11.22 -2.38 -5.20
CA LEU A 233 12.56 -2.76 -4.78
C LEU A 233 13.51 -2.93 -5.97
N ASN A 234 13.06 -3.60 -7.03
CA ASN A 234 13.86 -3.74 -8.24
C ASN A 234 14.16 -2.38 -8.89
N TYR A 235 13.23 -1.43 -8.91
CA TYR A 235 13.52 -0.07 -9.37
C TYR A 235 14.57 0.61 -8.49
N PHE A 236 14.38 0.57 -7.17
CA PHE A 236 15.26 1.26 -6.23
C PHE A 236 16.71 0.75 -6.26
N TYR A 237 16.90 -0.57 -6.27
CA TYR A 237 18.23 -1.18 -6.21
C TYR A 237 18.95 -1.24 -7.56
N ASN A 238 18.23 -1.34 -8.68
CA ASN A 238 18.85 -1.40 -10.00
C ASN A 238 19.04 -0.02 -10.66
N SER A 239 18.65 1.07 -9.99
CA SER A 239 18.76 2.42 -10.55
C SER A 239 19.24 3.38 -9.48
N SER A 240 20.49 3.84 -9.59
CA SER A 240 21.15 4.72 -8.62
C SER A 240 20.62 6.16 -8.60
N ASN A 241 19.84 6.55 -9.61
CA ASN A 241 19.30 7.89 -9.79
C ASN A 241 17.85 8.06 -9.32
N ILE A 242 17.23 7.00 -8.80
CA ILE A 242 15.84 7.02 -8.33
C ILE A 242 15.80 7.32 -6.82
N GLY A 243 14.86 8.17 -6.41
CA GLY A 243 14.61 8.52 -5.02
C GLY A 243 15.07 9.93 -4.64
N PHE A 244 15.07 10.18 -3.34
CA PHE A 244 15.31 11.50 -2.75
C PHE A 244 16.50 11.47 -1.80
N THR A 245 17.16 12.63 -1.69
CA THR A 245 17.95 12.97 -0.50
C THR A 245 17.01 13.60 0.53
N ALA A 246 17.46 13.71 1.79
CA ALA A 246 16.66 14.40 2.82
C ALA A 246 16.33 15.85 2.43
N GLU A 247 17.25 16.52 1.72
CA GLU A 247 17.10 17.90 1.28
C GLU A 247 16.09 18.04 0.14
N SER A 248 16.23 17.26 -0.94
CA SER A 248 15.29 17.32 -2.05
C SER A 248 13.88 16.88 -1.64
N PHE A 249 13.76 15.98 -0.66
CA PHE A 249 12.46 15.60 -0.13
C PHE A 249 11.82 16.68 0.74
N ALA A 250 12.60 17.38 1.56
CA ALA A 250 12.09 18.50 2.34
C ALA A 250 11.59 19.64 1.43
N GLU A 251 12.34 19.96 0.37
CA GLU A 251 11.90 20.92 -0.66
C GLU A 251 10.62 20.47 -1.37
N PHE A 252 10.55 19.19 -1.75
CA PHE A 252 9.34 18.60 -2.31
C PHE A 252 8.14 18.77 -1.36
N ILE A 253 8.31 18.49 -0.07
CA ILE A 253 7.24 18.62 0.93
C ILE A 253 6.72 20.05 1.01
N VAL A 254 7.62 21.04 1.06
CA VAL A 254 7.25 22.46 1.13
C VAL A 254 6.43 22.84 -0.11
N LYS A 255 6.93 22.49 -1.30
CA LYS A 255 6.23 22.76 -2.57
C LYS A 255 4.88 22.05 -2.63
N PHE A 256 4.83 20.76 -2.26
CA PHE A 256 3.61 19.97 -2.27
C PHE A 256 2.54 20.57 -1.34
N ARG A 257 2.94 21.04 -0.16
CA ARG A 257 2.01 21.68 0.80
C ARG A 257 1.42 22.96 0.21
N GLN A 258 2.25 23.81 -0.38
CA GLN A 258 1.82 25.06 -1.00
C GLN A 258 0.82 24.80 -2.14
N GLU A 259 1.14 23.86 -3.04
CA GLU A 259 0.31 23.53 -4.20
C GLU A 259 -1.04 22.88 -3.80
N ASN A 260 -1.11 22.25 -2.63
CA ASN A 260 -2.30 21.52 -2.16
C ASN A 260 -3.03 22.22 -0.99
N GLY A 261 -2.66 23.47 -0.69
CA GLY A 261 -3.28 24.27 0.37
C GLY A 261 -3.12 23.68 1.77
N MET A 262 -2.15 22.80 1.97
CA MET A 262 -1.93 22.14 3.26
C MET A 262 -1.28 23.14 4.23
N SER A 263 -1.87 23.32 5.41
CA SER A 263 -1.34 24.20 6.44
C SER A 263 0.08 23.81 6.85
N GLU A 264 0.96 24.80 7.01
CA GLU A 264 2.29 24.59 7.59
C GLU A 264 2.17 24.19 9.07
N TYR A 265 2.98 23.23 9.49
CA TYR A 265 3.09 22.83 10.89
C TYR A 265 4.19 23.66 11.57
N THR A 266 3.84 24.45 12.59
CA THR A 266 4.72 25.41 13.28
C THR A 266 5.48 24.81 14.48
N GLY A 267 6.05 23.62 14.32
CA GLY A 267 6.91 23.00 15.34
C GLY A 267 8.25 23.74 15.48
N ARG A 268 8.74 23.95 16.71
CA ARG A 268 9.99 24.66 17.00
C ARG A 268 11.22 23.85 16.59
N ASP A 269 12.16 24.55 15.97
CA ASP A 269 13.43 24.09 15.40
C ASP A 269 14.36 23.35 16.37
N ASN A 270 15.03 22.33 15.82
CA ASN A 270 16.49 22.14 15.92
C ASN A 270 17.05 21.13 14.91
N ASP A 271 16.21 20.46 14.11
CA ASP A 271 16.65 19.68 12.93
C ASP A 271 15.61 19.81 11.78
N ALA A 272 15.60 20.98 11.12
CA ALA A 272 14.50 21.45 10.24
C ALA A 272 14.02 20.43 9.19
N ARG A 273 14.91 19.58 8.66
CA ARG A 273 14.59 18.61 7.60
C ARG A 273 13.85 17.39 8.12
N VAL A 274 14.38 16.74 9.15
CA VAL A 274 13.77 15.54 9.74
C VAL A 274 12.42 15.88 10.35
N ASP A 275 12.32 17.03 11.01
CA ASP A 275 11.04 17.51 11.53
C ASP A 275 10.06 17.84 10.41
N THR A 276 10.50 18.41 9.28
CA THR A 276 9.64 18.62 8.11
C THR A 276 9.04 17.30 7.61
N ILE A 277 9.86 16.26 7.45
CA ILE A 277 9.43 14.93 7.01
C ILE A 277 8.48 14.29 8.04
N ARG A 278 8.82 14.31 9.33
CA ARG A 278 8.02 13.76 10.42
C ARG A 278 6.66 14.45 10.52
N ASN A 279 6.64 15.78 10.45
CA ASN A 279 5.41 16.57 10.52
C ASN A 279 4.55 16.35 9.28
N PHE A 280 5.15 16.17 8.11
CA PHE A 280 4.41 15.81 6.90
C PHE A 280 3.78 14.42 7.01
N ALA A 281 4.55 13.41 7.46
CA ALA A 281 4.03 12.07 7.70
C ALA A 281 2.87 12.09 8.72
N TYR A 282 3.00 12.85 9.81
CA TYR A 282 1.95 13.01 10.81
C TYR A 282 0.70 13.68 10.21
N GLN A 283 0.87 14.75 9.44
CA GLN A 283 -0.23 15.42 8.76
C GLN A 283 -0.96 14.49 7.78
N LEU A 284 -0.21 13.74 6.97
CA LEU A 284 -0.75 12.73 6.05
C LEU A 284 -1.58 11.67 6.80
N LEU A 285 -1.06 11.17 7.91
CA LEU A 285 -1.76 10.17 8.72
C LEU A 285 -3.03 10.73 9.36
N GLN A 286 -2.93 11.88 10.03
CA GLN A 286 -4.05 12.46 10.79
C GLN A 286 -5.16 13.00 9.89
N GLN A 287 -4.81 13.71 8.81
CA GLN A 287 -5.79 14.39 7.97
C GLN A 287 -6.32 13.49 6.86
N TYR A 288 -5.48 12.58 6.33
CA TYR A 288 -5.80 11.82 5.13
C TYR A 288 -5.75 10.30 5.34
N GLY A 289 -5.30 9.80 6.49
CA GLY A 289 -5.13 8.37 6.74
C GLY A 289 -4.15 7.73 5.74
N ILE A 290 -3.06 8.44 5.45
CA ILE A 290 -1.98 8.00 4.56
C ILE A 290 -0.72 7.79 5.41
N THR A 291 -0.17 6.59 5.36
CA THR A 291 1.07 6.19 6.04
C THR A 291 2.24 6.41 5.08
N LEU A 292 3.31 7.05 5.55
CA LEU A 292 4.57 7.18 4.79
C LEU A 292 5.56 6.11 5.24
N MET A 293 6.04 5.31 4.30
CA MET A 293 7.18 4.41 4.49
C MET A 293 8.35 4.91 3.65
N LEU A 294 9.56 4.90 4.22
CA LEU A 294 10.78 5.26 3.50
C LEU A 294 11.60 3.99 3.26
N LEU A 295 11.92 3.72 2.00
CA LEU A 295 12.87 2.69 1.59
C LEU A 295 14.22 3.36 1.35
N GLY A 296 15.20 3.18 2.25
CA GLY A 296 16.50 3.84 2.17
C GLY A 296 17.65 2.89 1.90
N ASP A 297 18.69 3.40 1.24
CA ASP A 297 20.02 2.79 1.26
C ASP A 297 20.73 3.26 2.54
N ILE A 298 21.21 2.31 3.33
CA ILE A 298 22.07 2.59 4.47
C ILE A 298 23.49 2.28 4.00
N GLU A 299 24.31 3.30 3.82
CA GLU A 299 25.74 3.08 3.73
C GLU A 299 26.23 2.55 5.09
N GLY A 300 26.94 1.42 5.06
CA GLY A 300 27.56 0.80 6.23
C GLY A 300 28.85 1.51 6.63
#